data_AF-A0A1V1STC4-F1
#
_entry.id   AF-A0A1V1STC4-F1
#
_cell.length_a   1.000
_cell.length_b   1.000
_cell.length_c   1.000
_cell.angle_alpha   90.00
_cell.angle_beta   90.00
_cell.angle_gamma   90.00
#
_symmetry.space_group_name_H-M   'P 1'
#
loop_
_entity.id
_entity.type
_entity.pdbx_description
1 polymer ?
#
loop_
_entity_poly.entity_id
_entity_poly.type
_entity_poly.pdbx_seq_one_letter_code
_entity_poly.pdbx_strand_id
1 'polypeptide(L)'
;MIGTSFPEYVFIRISIFLLQYTTPICLVYLLALIGLEGVGGALESWTGKVAVGYSFVDALYALFIYHPHNRRLKQAAQHPPLLPRAERWDLFIRCLDNTPDVTSYLQKWFLNADESDIRKDNVREFISWAFFDRHIGNETAAELEELDEYIVEVERRIGHSLEPGRGKAKSFRLTLDEIEVRYRSVVWYFIIGIVDLFTHFQLSHRGFQYYAQSEAHSHSVIPLRLQSLFTKRRSVSQLSYWYRPHTANGKLPLVFLHGIGVGLWPYTRYLSYLNEASGEDDQIGIIALEYLPVSSRLTNAPLSQEEFLSQITLLLGTHGWDQFAVLGHSYGSILATHMLKSTNLSPRIQSLILVDPVCILLHLPQVAYNFTRRQPRRANEYLLWYFASMDPGVAHCLGRHFFWKDNIAWKEDLKQIVTKPPTDERIDIAVRPNSPRLRGVVVCLAQRDLIVDTPTVLRYLVKDRDWMSTDGVLEESGPNDGRHLEHDGIEVIWFEGLDHAQIFDRNKTSARLAAVTHRSCALGPS
;
A
#
# COMPACT_ATOMS: atom_id res chain seq x y z
N MET A 1 3.79 -10.37 12.73
CA MET A 1 5.09 -9.85 12.24
C MET A 1 6.16 -9.96 13.30
N ILE A 2 7.42 -9.87 12.86
CA ILE A 2 8.58 -9.95 13.75
C ILE A 2 8.77 -8.64 14.52
N GLY A 3 9.24 -8.71 15.77
CA GLY A 3 9.54 -7.56 16.60
C GLY A 3 10.92 -6.94 16.33
N THR A 4 11.57 -6.46 17.39
CA THR A 4 12.87 -5.75 17.32
C THR A 4 13.97 -6.43 18.15
N SER A 5 13.73 -7.62 18.68
CA SER A 5 14.68 -8.30 19.57
C SER A 5 15.91 -8.83 18.82
N PHE A 6 17.01 -9.08 19.55
CA PHE A 6 18.23 -9.64 18.96
C PHE A 6 18.04 -11.06 18.39
N PRO A 7 17.35 -12.01 19.05
CA PRO A 7 17.08 -13.32 18.45
C PRO A 7 16.28 -13.22 17.14
N GLU A 8 15.28 -12.35 17.11
CA GLU A 8 14.51 -12.05 15.90
C GLU A 8 15.38 -11.46 14.79
N TYR A 9 16.32 -10.59 15.14
CA TYR A 9 17.29 -10.03 14.20
C TYR A 9 18.18 -11.12 13.59
N VAL A 10 18.73 -12.00 14.41
CA VAL A 10 19.55 -13.12 13.93
C VAL A 10 18.73 -14.03 13.02
N PHE A 11 17.51 -14.37 13.45
CA PHE A 11 16.57 -15.19 12.67
C PHE A 11 16.31 -14.59 11.29
N ILE A 12 15.87 -13.33 11.21
CA ILE A 12 15.51 -12.72 9.92
C ILE A 12 16.72 -12.58 9.00
N ARG A 13 17.91 -12.31 9.54
CA ARG A 13 19.16 -12.22 8.76
C ARG A 13 19.55 -13.57 8.18
N ILE A 14 19.43 -14.64 8.96
CA ILE A 14 19.67 -16.01 8.48
C ILE A 14 18.63 -16.38 7.41
N SER A 15 17.33 -16.12 7.65
CA SER A 15 16.28 -16.40 6.67
C SER A 15 16.51 -15.68 5.34
N ILE A 16 16.84 -14.40 5.38
CA ILE A 16 17.16 -13.60 4.17
C ILE A 16 18.37 -14.19 3.45
N PHE A 17 19.43 -14.53 4.19
CA PHE A 17 20.64 -15.12 3.60
C PHE A 17 20.32 -16.43 2.89
N LEU A 18 19.59 -17.35 3.55
CA LEU A 18 19.21 -18.63 2.99
C LEU A 18 18.35 -18.48 1.74
N LEU A 19 17.37 -17.57 1.74
CA LEU A 19 16.45 -17.36 0.60
C LEU A 19 17.12 -16.66 -0.59
N GLN A 20 17.98 -15.67 -0.31
CA GLN A 20 18.65 -14.89 -1.34
C GLN A 20 19.79 -15.66 -2.01
N TYR A 21 20.49 -16.49 -1.25
CA TYR A 21 21.69 -17.19 -1.69
C TYR A 21 21.50 -18.70 -1.83
N THR A 22 20.26 -19.20 -1.91
CA THR A 22 19.97 -20.64 -2.05
C THR A 22 20.83 -21.29 -3.13
N THR A 23 20.91 -20.70 -4.33
CA THR A 23 21.64 -21.26 -5.46
C THR A 23 23.15 -21.26 -5.25
N PRO A 24 23.79 -20.14 -4.85
CA PRO A 24 25.18 -20.15 -4.40
C PRO A 24 25.47 -21.19 -3.30
N ILE A 25 24.58 -21.34 -2.31
CA ILE A 25 24.74 -22.33 -1.23
C ILE A 25 24.72 -23.76 -1.80
N CYS A 26 23.79 -24.08 -2.70
CA CYS A 26 23.74 -25.38 -3.38
C CYS A 26 25.02 -25.65 -4.18
N LEU A 27 25.57 -24.65 -4.86
CA LEU A 27 26.81 -24.80 -5.63
C LEU A 27 28.03 -25.04 -4.74
N VAL A 28 28.15 -24.30 -3.62
CA VAL A 28 29.22 -24.51 -2.63
C VAL A 28 29.09 -25.90 -2.00
N TYR A 29 27.87 -26.34 -1.68
CA TYR A 29 27.59 -27.67 -1.16
C TYR A 29 28.03 -28.77 -2.15
N LEU A 30 27.70 -28.61 -3.44
CA LEU A 30 28.12 -29.55 -4.49
C LEU A 30 29.64 -29.61 -4.63
N LEU A 31 30.33 -28.47 -4.59
CA LEU A 31 31.80 -28.44 -4.63
C LEU A 31 32.41 -29.16 -3.42
N ALA A 32 31.83 -28.99 -2.23
CA ALA A 32 32.26 -29.69 -1.03
C ALA A 32 32.06 -31.22 -1.16
N LEU A 33 30.90 -31.66 -1.66
CA LEU A 33 30.65 -33.09 -1.93
C LEU A 33 31.64 -33.66 -2.95
N ILE A 34 31.91 -32.93 -4.03
CA ILE A 34 32.90 -33.35 -5.04
C ILE A 34 34.29 -33.48 -4.42
N GLY A 35 34.67 -32.57 -3.53
CA GLY A 35 35.95 -32.62 -2.83
C GLY A 35 36.09 -33.81 -1.86
N LEU A 36 34.98 -34.27 -1.27
CA LEU A 36 34.96 -35.36 -0.29
C LEU A 36 34.77 -36.74 -0.92
N GLU A 37 33.89 -36.86 -1.91
CA GLU A 37 33.41 -38.14 -2.46
C GLU A 37 33.78 -38.32 -3.95
N GLY A 38 34.45 -37.33 -4.56
CA GLY A 38 34.67 -37.27 -5.99
C GLY A 38 33.40 -36.92 -6.77
N VAL A 39 33.56 -36.65 -8.06
CA VAL A 39 32.44 -36.25 -8.95
C VAL A 39 31.36 -37.34 -9.02
N GLY A 40 31.78 -38.62 -9.10
CA GLY A 40 30.86 -39.75 -9.15
C GLY A 40 30.00 -39.87 -7.88
N GLY A 41 30.63 -39.86 -6.71
CA GLY A 41 29.92 -39.97 -5.43
C GLY A 41 28.96 -38.81 -5.18
N ALA A 42 29.41 -37.58 -5.46
CA ALA A 42 28.57 -36.39 -5.32
C ALA A 42 27.31 -36.44 -6.21
N LEU A 43 27.40 -36.96 -7.43
CA LEU A 43 26.26 -37.08 -8.34
C LEU A 43 25.37 -38.30 -8.04
N GLU A 44 25.89 -39.35 -7.41
CA GLU A 44 25.09 -40.51 -7.00
C GLU A 44 24.29 -40.26 -5.72
N SER A 45 24.84 -39.45 -4.80
CA SER A 45 24.19 -38.98 -3.57
C SER A 45 22.83 -38.33 -3.85
N TRP A 46 21.81 -38.71 -3.07
CA TRP A 46 20.47 -38.10 -3.16
C TRP A 46 20.51 -36.58 -2.95
N THR A 47 21.31 -36.12 -1.99
CA THR A 47 21.44 -34.68 -1.71
C THR A 47 22.14 -33.92 -2.83
N GLY A 48 23.13 -34.55 -3.49
CA GLY A 48 23.78 -33.97 -4.66
C GLY A 48 22.83 -33.87 -5.85
N LYS A 49 22.02 -34.91 -6.11
CA LYS A 49 20.95 -34.87 -7.13
C LYS A 49 19.95 -33.74 -6.88
N VAL A 50 19.52 -33.56 -5.62
CA VAL A 50 18.61 -32.45 -5.24
C VAL A 50 19.26 -31.09 -5.48
N ALA A 51 20.52 -30.91 -5.07
CA ALA A 51 21.23 -29.65 -5.26
C ALA A 51 21.45 -29.32 -6.75
N VAL A 52 21.85 -30.30 -7.58
CA VAL A 52 21.98 -30.13 -9.03
C VAL A 52 20.63 -29.79 -9.66
N GLY A 53 19.59 -30.57 -9.35
CA GLY A 53 18.25 -30.36 -9.89
C GLY A 53 17.70 -28.99 -9.54
N TYR A 54 17.83 -28.58 -8.28
CA TYR A 54 17.44 -27.25 -7.84
C TYR A 54 18.23 -26.14 -8.57
N SER A 55 19.56 -26.22 -8.61
CA SER A 55 20.39 -25.21 -9.29
C SER A 55 20.06 -25.10 -10.78
N PHE A 56 19.75 -26.21 -11.44
CA PHE A 56 19.30 -26.22 -12.83
C PHE A 56 17.94 -25.54 -13.00
N VAL A 57 16.95 -25.87 -12.16
CA VAL A 57 15.61 -25.25 -12.20
C VAL A 57 15.68 -23.75 -11.91
N ASP A 58 16.45 -23.33 -10.91
CA ASP A 58 16.61 -21.92 -10.55
C ASP A 58 17.35 -21.15 -11.66
N ALA A 59 18.32 -21.75 -12.33
CA ALA A 59 18.99 -21.16 -13.50
C ALA A 59 18.05 -20.98 -14.69
N LEU A 60 17.21 -21.98 -15.00
CA LEU A 60 16.19 -21.87 -16.05
C LEU A 60 15.18 -20.76 -15.70
N TYR A 61 14.68 -20.75 -14.47
CA TYR A 61 13.80 -19.69 -13.98
C TYR A 61 14.48 -18.31 -14.08
N ALA A 62 15.74 -18.20 -13.67
CA ALA A 62 16.49 -16.95 -13.74
C ALA A 62 16.59 -16.42 -15.18
N LEU A 63 16.91 -17.31 -16.13
CA LEU A 63 17.11 -16.99 -17.53
C LEU A 63 15.80 -16.64 -18.25
N PHE A 64 14.76 -17.45 -18.07
CA PHE A 64 13.53 -17.37 -18.86
C PHE A 64 12.40 -16.57 -18.20
N ILE A 65 12.44 -16.36 -16.88
CA ILE A 65 11.38 -15.66 -16.15
C ILE A 65 11.92 -14.41 -15.45
N TYR A 66 12.87 -14.57 -14.52
CA TYR A 66 13.31 -13.46 -13.68
C TYR A 66 13.98 -12.35 -14.50
N HIS A 67 14.93 -12.68 -15.36
CA HIS A 67 15.70 -11.68 -16.09
C HIS A 67 14.85 -10.90 -17.11
N PRO A 68 13.98 -11.54 -17.93
CA PRO A 68 13.02 -10.82 -18.76
C PRO A 68 12.07 -9.93 -17.95
N HIS A 69 11.54 -10.45 -16.84
CA HIS A 69 10.67 -9.67 -15.96
C HIS A 69 11.41 -8.44 -15.41
N ASN A 70 12.61 -8.63 -14.86
CA ASN A 70 13.45 -7.58 -14.30
C ASN A 70 13.84 -6.50 -15.34
N ARG A 71 14.07 -6.88 -16.60
CA ARG A 71 14.29 -5.90 -17.68
C ARG A 71 13.07 -5.01 -17.89
N ARG A 72 11.86 -5.57 -17.87
CA ARG A 72 10.61 -4.80 -17.99
C ARG A 72 10.45 -3.81 -16.83
N LEU A 73 10.81 -4.19 -15.61
CA LEU A 73 10.70 -3.30 -14.44
C LEU A 73 11.57 -2.05 -14.57
N LYS A 74 12.68 -2.13 -15.32
CA LYS A 74 13.61 -1.02 -15.52
C LYS A 74 13.19 -0.03 -16.62
N GLN A 75 12.09 -0.29 -17.33
CA GLN A 75 11.55 0.66 -18.30
C GLN A 75 11.12 1.95 -17.60
N ALA A 76 11.13 3.09 -18.31
CA ALA A 76 10.71 4.37 -17.75
C ALA A 76 9.20 4.37 -17.42
N ALA A 77 8.81 5.14 -16.41
CA ALA A 77 7.41 5.32 -16.05
C ALA A 77 6.68 6.09 -17.16
N GLN A 78 5.42 5.76 -17.39
CA GLN A 78 4.53 6.56 -18.24
C GLN A 78 3.74 7.50 -17.33
N HIS A 79 4.18 8.74 -17.23
CA HIS A 79 3.59 9.72 -16.31
C HIS A 79 2.21 10.19 -16.79
N PRO A 80 1.27 10.47 -15.87
CA PRO A 80 -0.01 11.06 -16.21
C PRO A 80 0.17 12.47 -16.82
N PRO A 81 -0.86 13.01 -17.48
CA PRO A 81 -0.83 14.38 -17.96
C PRO A 81 -0.50 15.37 -16.85
N LEU A 82 0.31 16.36 -17.17
CA LEU A 82 0.72 17.36 -16.22
C LEU A 82 -0.49 18.24 -15.82
N LEU A 83 -0.69 18.44 -14.52
CA LEU A 83 -1.73 19.33 -13.99
C LEU A 83 -1.56 20.77 -14.53
N PRO A 84 -2.63 21.55 -14.71
CA PRO A 84 -2.53 22.97 -15.05
C PRO A 84 -1.66 23.74 -14.04
N ARG A 85 -0.98 24.81 -14.49
CA ARG A 85 -0.06 25.62 -13.65
C ARG A 85 -0.68 26.07 -12.33
N ALA A 86 -1.91 26.58 -12.37
CA ALA A 86 -2.61 27.03 -11.16
C ALA A 86 -2.85 25.88 -10.16
N GLU A 87 -3.33 24.73 -10.65
CA GLU A 87 -3.56 23.55 -9.81
C GLU A 87 -2.25 22.95 -9.25
N ARG A 88 -1.16 22.98 -10.02
CA ARG A 88 0.17 22.58 -9.53
C ARG A 88 0.65 23.49 -8.41
N TRP A 89 0.50 24.80 -8.58
CA TRP A 89 0.87 25.77 -7.57
C TRP A 89 0.06 25.59 -6.30
N ASP A 90 -1.27 25.43 -6.41
CA ASP A 90 -2.16 25.19 -5.28
C ASP A 90 -1.79 23.90 -4.54
N LEU A 91 -1.47 22.82 -5.28
CA LEU A 91 -1.01 21.56 -4.70
C LEU A 91 0.32 21.74 -3.95
N PHE A 92 1.26 22.49 -4.53
CA PHE A 92 2.56 22.78 -3.92
C PHE A 92 2.42 23.58 -2.62
N ILE A 93 1.66 24.68 -2.65
CA ILE A 93 1.37 25.48 -1.45
C ILE A 93 0.67 24.64 -0.39
N ARG A 94 -0.32 23.84 -0.79
CA ARG A 94 -1.02 22.92 0.12
C ARG A 94 -0.08 21.91 0.78
N CYS A 95 0.89 21.38 0.05
CA CYS A 95 1.92 20.50 0.61
C CYS A 95 2.76 21.23 1.67
N LEU A 96 3.23 22.45 1.37
CA LEU A 96 4.04 23.24 2.29
C LEU A 96 3.26 23.68 3.55
N ASP A 97 2.00 24.08 3.40
CA ASP A 97 1.13 24.46 4.52
C ASP A 97 0.80 23.27 5.45
N ASN A 98 0.93 22.03 4.95
CA ASN A 98 0.77 20.80 5.73
C ASN A 98 2.12 20.11 6.02
N THR A 99 3.22 20.85 5.93
CA THR A 99 4.56 20.38 6.30
C THR A 99 4.96 21.03 7.63
N PRO A 100 5.14 20.25 8.72
CA PRO A 100 5.47 20.82 10.03
C PRO A 100 6.76 21.64 10.07
N ASP A 101 7.78 21.19 9.34
CA ASP A 101 9.06 21.87 9.21
C ASP A 101 9.64 21.64 7.80
N VAL A 102 9.79 22.73 7.03
CA VAL A 102 10.20 22.65 5.62
C VAL A 102 11.68 22.31 5.47
N THR A 103 12.53 22.71 6.43
CA THR A 103 13.95 22.36 6.42
C THR A 103 14.15 20.85 6.59
N SER A 104 13.54 20.25 7.61
CA SER A 104 13.57 18.79 7.83
C SER A 104 12.92 18.03 6.67
N TYR A 105 11.84 18.57 6.09
CA TYR A 105 11.19 18.00 4.91
C TYR A 105 12.17 17.89 3.73
N LEU A 106 12.89 18.97 3.41
CA LEU A 106 13.90 18.96 2.36
C LEU A 106 15.01 17.98 2.71
N GLN A 107 15.64 18.10 3.89
CA GLN A 107 16.72 17.21 4.31
C GLN A 107 16.32 15.74 4.13
N LYS A 108 15.11 15.37 4.53
CA LYS A 108 14.63 14.00 4.41
C LYS A 108 14.47 13.56 2.95
N TRP A 109 13.87 14.37 2.08
CA TRP A 109 13.81 14.12 0.63
C TRP A 109 15.19 14.04 -0.03
N PHE A 110 16.18 14.73 0.54
CA PHE A 110 17.60 14.66 0.17
C PHE A 110 18.39 13.61 0.98
N LEU A 111 17.75 12.52 1.41
CA LEU A 111 18.38 11.37 2.08
C LEU A 111 19.03 11.68 3.44
N ASN A 112 18.46 12.65 4.17
CA ASN A 112 19.04 13.27 5.38
C ASN A 112 20.40 13.93 5.12
N ALA A 113 20.57 14.57 3.96
CA ALA A 113 21.76 15.36 3.66
C ALA A 113 21.87 16.58 4.59
N ASP A 114 23.10 17.05 4.78
CA ASP A 114 23.38 18.31 5.45
C ASP A 114 22.76 19.48 4.67
N GLU A 115 22.24 20.46 5.39
CA GLU A 115 21.55 21.61 4.80
C GLU A 115 22.44 22.39 3.81
N SER A 116 23.73 22.54 4.13
CA SER A 116 24.70 23.22 3.28
C SER A 116 24.97 22.52 1.93
N ASP A 117 24.65 21.23 1.83
CA ASP A 117 24.80 20.44 0.61
C ASP A 117 23.55 20.50 -0.29
N ILE A 118 22.44 21.06 0.20
CA ILE A 118 21.20 21.28 -0.53
C ILE A 118 21.20 22.70 -1.09
N ARG A 119 21.40 22.83 -2.40
CA ARG A 119 21.49 24.13 -3.10
C ARG A 119 20.36 24.30 -4.12
N LYS A 120 20.28 25.50 -4.74
CA LYS A 120 19.21 25.86 -5.68
C LYS A 120 18.99 24.81 -6.77
N ASP A 121 20.05 24.27 -7.37
CA ASP A 121 19.91 23.29 -8.45
C ASP A 121 19.43 21.93 -7.95
N ASN A 122 19.76 21.54 -6.70
CA ASN A 122 19.26 20.31 -6.08
C ASN A 122 17.75 20.43 -5.83
N VAL A 123 17.30 21.57 -5.29
CA VAL A 123 15.87 21.81 -5.04
C VAL A 123 15.10 21.91 -6.35
N ARG A 124 15.66 22.57 -7.37
CA ARG A 124 15.05 22.62 -8.71
C ARG A 124 14.86 21.22 -9.29
N GLU A 125 15.88 20.35 -9.22
CA GLU A 125 15.77 18.94 -9.65
C GLU A 125 14.62 18.20 -8.95
N PHE A 126 14.52 18.39 -7.64
CA PHE A 126 13.48 17.74 -6.84
C PHE A 126 12.08 18.21 -7.26
N ILE A 127 11.89 19.52 -7.45
CA ILE A 127 10.58 20.09 -7.84
C ILE A 127 10.21 19.70 -9.28
N SER A 128 11.16 19.70 -10.21
CA SER A 128 10.98 19.21 -11.59
C SER A 128 10.43 17.79 -11.61
N TRP A 129 10.91 16.91 -10.74
CA TRP A 129 10.31 15.59 -10.59
C TRP A 129 8.95 15.64 -9.89
N ALA A 130 8.91 16.20 -8.68
CA ALA A 130 7.78 16.05 -7.77
C ALA A 130 6.48 16.66 -8.33
N PHE A 131 6.57 17.81 -9.01
CA PHE A 131 5.40 18.56 -9.49
C PHE A 131 5.28 18.56 -11.02
N PHE A 132 6.40 18.43 -11.75
CA PHE A 132 6.41 18.50 -13.22
C PHE A 132 6.59 17.15 -13.93
N ASP A 133 6.93 16.07 -13.22
CA ASP A 133 7.21 14.76 -13.82
C ASP A 133 8.34 14.82 -14.89
N ARG A 134 9.30 15.75 -14.73
CA ARG A 134 10.42 15.98 -15.67
C ARG A 134 11.75 15.50 -15.12
N HIS A 135 12.60 15.06 -16.04
CA HIS A 135 14.05 15.07 -15.84
C HIS A 135 14.58 16.48 -16.09
N ILE A 136 15.62 16.88 -15.35
CA ILE A 136 16.33 18.15 -15.63
C ILE A 136 16.81 18.17 -17.08
N GLY A 137 16.61 19.31 -17.74
CA GLY A 137 17.00 19.57 -19.11
C GLY A 137 15.89 19.30 -20.12
N ASN A 138 14.77 18.71 -19.68
CA ASN A 138 13.60 18.45 -20.52
C ASN A 138 12.45 19.45 -20.26
N GLU A 139 12.67 20.45 -19.40
CA GLU A 139 11.73 21.53 -19.15
C GLU A 139 11.70 22.55 -20.31
N THR A 140 10.51 23.08 -20.59
CA THR A 140 10.31 24.22 -21.48
C THR A 140 10.73 25.53 -20.83
N ALA A 141 10.94 26.59 -21.61
CA ALA A 141 11.26 27.91 -21.08
C ALA A 141 10.19 28.42 -20.08
N ALA A 142 8.91 28.19 -20.36
CA ALA A 142 7.81 28.56 -19.46
C ALA A 142 7.80 27.74 -18.16
N GLU A 143 8.14 26.44 -18.22
CA GLU A 143 8.29 25.60 -17.02
C GLU A 143 9.49 26.05 -16.17
N LEU A 144 10.59 26.51 -16.79
CA LEU A 144 11.75 27.05 -16.07
C LEU A 144 11.43 28.35 -15.33
N GLU A 145 10.70 29.27 -15.97
CA GLU A 145 10.23 30.50 -15.32
C GLU A 145 9.32 30.19 -14.14
N GLU A 146 8.40 29.22 -14.30
CA GLU A 146 7.54 28.78 -13.21
C GLU A 146 8.35 28.14 -12.06
N LEU A 147 9.33 27.28 -12.36
CA LEU A 147 10.17 26.63 -11.33
C LEU A 147 10.89 27.65 -10.44
N ASP A 148 11.32 28.79 -10.99
CA ASP A 148 11.97 29.84 -10.19
C ASP A 148 11.03 30.41 -9.11
N GLU A 149 9.73 30.51 -9.39
CA GLU A 149 8.72 30.93 -8.39
C GLU A 149 8.62 29.93 -7.23
N TYR A 150 8.74 28.63 -7.52
CA TYR A 150 8.71 27.60 -6.48
C TYR A 150 9.96 27.68 -5.60
N ILE A 151 11.14 27.94 -6.18
CA ILE A 151 12.38 28.11 -5.41
C ILE A 151 12.26 29.30 -4.45
N VAL A 152 11.74 30.44 -4.92
CA VAL A 152 11.52 31.63 -4.08
C VAL A 152 10.60 31.29 -2.90
N GLU A 153 9.52 30.56 -3.14
CA GLU A 153 8.59 30.16 -2.08
C GLU A 153 9.24 29.17 -1.10
N VAL A 154 10.07 28.23 -1.57
CA VAL A 154 10.86 27.36 -0.67
C VAL A 154 11.80 28.20 0.21
N GLU A 155 12.58 29.11 -0.38
CA GLU A 155 13.49 30.01 0.36
C GLU A 155 12.74 30.84 1.40
N ARG A 156 11.54 31.34 1.06
CA ARG A 156 10.67 32.06 1.99
C ARG A 156 10.26 31.21 3.19
N ARG A 157 9.98 29.91 2.98
CA ARG A 157 9.49 29.01 4.04
C ARG A 157 10.60 28.48 4.96
N ILE A 158 11.80 28.26 4.42
CA ILE A 158 12.98 27.90 5.23
C ILE A 158 13.61 29.12 5.91
N GLY A 159 13.25 30.34 5.49
CA GLY A 159 13.67 31.59 6.13
C GLY A 159 15.06 32.07 5.74
N HIS A 160 15.68 31.48 4.71
CA HIS A 160 16.96 31.92 4.17
C HIS A 160 17.07 31.58 2.67
N SER A 161 18.01 32.23 1.99
CA SER A 161 18.35 31.89 0.60
C SER A 161 19.22 30.64 0.54
N LEU A 162 18.98 29.80 -0.47
CA LEU A 162 19.82 28.67 -0.81
C LEU A 162 21.05 29.16 -1.58
N GLU A 163 22.20 28.54 -1.32
CA GLU A 163 23.42 28.83 -2.07
C GLU A 163 23.23 28.53 -3.58
N PRO A 164 23.85 29.33 -4.47
CA PRO A 164 23.74 29.12 -5.90
C PRO A 164 24.47 27.85 -6.37
N GLY A 165 24.02 27.33 -7.51
CA GLY A 165 24.59 26.15 -8.16
C GLY A 165 24.13 24.82 -7.54
N ARG A 166 24.89 23.77 -7.81
CA ARG A 166 24.61 22.40 -7.37
C ARG A 166 25.50 22.00 -6.19
N GLY A 167 24.87 21.58 -5.10
CA GLY A 167 25.53 20.97 -3.95
C GLY A 167 25.63 19.44 -4.07
N LYS A 168 26.20 18.80 -3.05
CA LYS A 168 26.49 17.35 -3.03
C LYS A 168 25.25 16.48 -2.75
N ALA A 169 24.17 17.08 -2.24
CA ALA A 169 22.97 16.34 -1.88
C ALA A 169 22.28 15.69 -3.09
N LYS A 170 21.63 14.56 -2.87
CA LYS A 170 20.83 13.85 -3.88
C LYS A 170 19.42 13.64 -3.36
N SER A 171 18.42 14.11 -4.10
CA SER A 171 17.03 13.76 -3.84
C SER A 171 16.75 12.35 -4.37
N PHE A 172 15.82 11.65 -3.73
CA PHE A 172 15.26 10.44 -4.33
C PHE A 172 13.93 10.76 -5.04
N ARG A 173 13.81 10.26 -6.27
CA ARG A 173 12.73 10.53 -7.21
C ARG A 173 12.12 9.22 -7.64
N LEU A 174 11.08 8.79 -6.93
CA LEU A 174 10.57 7.41 -6.98
C LEU A 174 10.31 6.88 -8.40
N THR A 175 9.70 7.71 -9.26
CA THR A 175 9.30 7.31 -10.61
C THR A 175 10.39 7.44 -11.67
N LEU A 176 11.49 8.15 -11.36
CA LEU A 176 12.60 8.41 -12.29
C LEU A 176 13.87 7.65 -11.92
N ASP A 177 14.11 7.42 -10.64
CA ASP A 177 15.28 6.70 -10.16
C ASP A 177 15.25 5.22 -10.59
N GLU A 178 16.42 4.59 -10.58
CA GLU A 178 16.54 3.15 -10.77
C GLU A 178 15.81 2.38 -9.67
N ILE A 179 15.13 1.31 -10.06
CA ILE A 179 14.46 0.42 -9.12
C ILE A 179 15.48 -0.58 -8.59
N GLU A 180 15.70 -0.55 -7.28
CA GLU A 180 16.46 -1.57 -6.58
C GLU A 180 15.55 -2.75 -6.21
N VAL A 181 15.95 -3.95 -6.62
CA VAL A 181 15.25 -5.20 -6.28
C VAL A 181 16.26 -6.24 -5.82
N ARG A 182 15.79 -7.24 -5.07
CA ARG A 182 16.59 -8.41 -4.72
C ARG A 182 16.07 -9.64 -5.45
N TYR A 183 17.02 -10.50 -5.86
CA TYR A 183 16.67 -11.76 -6.50
C TYR A 183 15.78 -12.60 -5.60
N ARG A 184 14.73 -13.18 -6.20
CA ARG A 184 13.81 -14.11 -5.58
C ARG A 184 13.97 -15.44 -6.29
N SER A 185 14.53 -16.42 -5.58
CA SER A 185 14.75 -17.77 -6.07
C SER A 185 13.43 -18.52 -6.25
N VAL A 186 13.48 -19.66 -6.94
CA VAL A 186 12.33 -20.56 -7.08
C VAL A 186 11.77 -20.99 -5.72
N VAL A 187 12.62 -21.15 -4.69
CA VAL A 187 12.18 -21.47 -3.33
C VAL A 187 11.24 -20.41 -2.77
N TRP A 188 11.51 -19.13 -3.02
CA TRP A 188 10.64 -18.05 -2.56
C TRP A 188 9.25 -18.15 -3.18
N TYR A 189 9.17 -18.30 -4.50
CA TYR A 189 7.87 -18.41 -5.18
C TYR A 189 7.15 -19.73 -4.87
N PHE A 190 7.88 -20.80 -4.57
CA PHE A 190 7.30 -22.02 -4.03
C PHE A 190 6.63 -21.78 -2.66
N ILE A 191 7.31 -21.07 -1.75
CA ILE A 191 6.73 -20.66 -0.45
C ILE A 191 5.48 -19.81 -0.65
N ILE A 192 5.53 -18.82 -1.56
CA ILE A 192 4.35 -18.00 -1.88
C ILE A 192 3.19 -18.86 -2.41
N GLY A 193 3.47 -19.86 -3.25
CA GLY A 193 2.45 -20.79 -3.74
C GLY A 193 1.80 -21.62 -2.62
N ILE A 194 2.60 -22.07 -1.64
CA ILE A 194 2.11 -22.77 -0.44
C ILE A 194 1.23 -21.84 0.40
N VAL A 195 1.68 -20.62 0.68
CA VAL A 195 0.90 -19.64 1.46
C VAL A 195 -0.42 -19.31 0.77
N ASP A 196 -0.42 -19.18 -0.55
CA ASP A 196 -1.63 -18.95 -1.35
C ASP A 196 -2.61 -20.12 -1.23
N LEU A 197 -2.12 -21.37 -1.30
CA LEU A 197 -2.94 -22.57 -1.14
C LEU A 197 -3.56 -22.67 0.26
N PHE A 198 -2.77 -22.40 1.31
CA PHE A 198 -3.29 -22.37 2.68
C PHE A 198 -4.32 -21.25 2.88
N THR A 199 -4.07 -20.07 2.31
CA THR A 199 -5.03 -18.96 2.33
C THR A 199 -6.33 -19.37 1.65
N HIS A 200 -6.25 -20.06 0.51
CA HIS A 200 -7.41 -20.57 -0.20
C HIS A 200 -8.22 -21.56 0.63
N PHE A 201 -7.56 -22.54 1.24
CA PHE A 201 -8.24 -23.49 2.11
C PHE A 201 -8.92 -22.80 3.30
N GLN A 202 -8.21 -21.89 3.99
CA GLN A 202 -8.73 -21.18 5.15
C GLN A 202 -9.96 -20.32 4.82
N LEU A 203 -9.91 -19.53 3.75
CA LEU A 203 -11.03 -18.68 3.35
C LEU A 203 -12.22 -19.51 2.84
N SER A 204 -11.97 -20.58 2.08
CA SER A 204 -13.04 -21.48 1.60
C SER A 204 -13.74 -22.18 2.76
N HIS A 205 -12.98 -22.67 3.75
CA HIS A 205 -13.53 -23.27 4.96
C HIS A 205 -14.38 -22.29 5.78
N ARG A 206 -14.11 -20.99 5.68
CA ARG A 206 -14.86 -19.90 6.33
C ARG A 206 -16.01 -19.34 5.48
N GLY A 207 -16.41 -20.06 4.43
CA GLY A 207 -17.57 -19.74 3.60
C GLY A 207 -17.32 -18.69 2.50
N PHE A 208 -16.06 -18.27 2.28
CA PHE A 208 -15.75 -17.38 1.16
C PHE A 208 -15.67 -18.17 -0.16
N GLN A 209 -16.15 -17.53 -1.21
CA GLN A 209 -16.16 -18.04 -2.58
C GLN A 209 -15.05 -17.35 -3.37
N TYR A 210 -14.12 -18.13 -3.90
CA TYR A 210 -13.03 -17.60 -4.72
C TYR A 210 -13.46 -17.34 -6.16
N TYR A 211 -13.24 -16.12 -6.65
CA TYR A 211 -13.42 -15.72 -8.05
C TYR A 211 -12.05 -15.44 -8.67
N ALA A 212 -11.59 -16.34 -9.53
CA ALA A 212 -10.30 -16.17 -10.23
C ALA A 212 -10.41 -15.20 -11.40
N GLN A 213 -9.28 -14.59 -11.78
CA GLN A 213 -9.17 -13.86 -13.04
C GLN A 213 -9.43 -14.80 -14.25
N SER A 214 -9.55 -14.23 -15.45
CA SER A 214 -9.58 -15.03 -16.68
C SER A 214 -8.36 -15.95 -16.79
N GLU A 215 -8.48 -17.03 -17.55
CA GLU A 215 -7.43 -18.05 -17.66
C GLU A 215 -6.11 -17.47 -18.15
N ALA A 216 -6.15 -16.61 -19.18
CA ALA A 216 -4.98 -15.93 -19.70
C ALA A 216 -4.22 -15.12 -18.63
N HIS A 217 -4.95 -14.35 -17.81
CA HIS A 217 -4.34 -13.60 -16.71
C HIS A 217 -3.82 -14.53 -15.62
N SER A 218 -4.62 -15.53 -15.22
CA SER A 218 -4.26 -16.49 -14.16
C SER A 218 -2.98 -17.27 -14.49
N HIS A 219 -2.78 -17.65 -15.75
CA HIS A 219 -1.59 -18.38 -16.20
C HIS A 219 -0.34 -17.51 -16.34
N SER A 220 -0.51 -16.18 -16.37
CA SER A 220 0.62 -15.22 -16.45
C SER A 220 1.24 -14.88 -15.08
N VAL A 221 0.59 -15.27 -13.98
CA VAL A 221 1.04 -14.98 -12.61
C VAL A 221 2.05 -16.03 -12.14
N ILE A 222 3.12 -15.58 -11.50
CA ILE A 222 4.16 -16.46 -10.94
C ILE A 222 4.26 -16.24 -9.42
N PRO A 223 4.18 -17.31 -8.60
CA PRO A 223 3.95 -18.70 -9.00
C PRO A 223 2.57 -18.92 -9.62
N LEU A 224 2.46 -19.97 -10.43
CA LEU A 224 1.16 -20.40 -10.98
C LEU A 224 0.21 -20.70 -9.82
N ARG A 225 -0.95 -20.05 -9.82
CA ARG A 225 -1.94 -20.17 -8.76
C ARG A 225 -2.78 -21.44 -8.96
N LEU A 226 -2.47 -22.50 -8.20
CA LEU A 226 -3.12 -23.80 -8.33
C LEU A 226 -4.64 -23.72 -8.20
N GLN A 227 -5.13 -22.91 -7.25
CA GLN A 227 -6.57 -22.71 -7.05
C GLN A 227 -7.28 -22.07 -8.25
N SER A 228 -6.56 -21.31 -9.09
CA SER A 228 -7.11 -20.71 -10.30
C SER A 228 -7.28 -21.72 -11.44
N LEU A 229 -6.63 -22.89 -11.37
CA LEU A 229 -6.77 -23.95 -12.37
C LEU A 229 -8.06 -24.75 -12.19
N PHE A 230 -8.55 -24.87 -10.94
CA PHE A 230 -9.66 -25.77 -10.61
C PHE A 230 -10.97 -25.03 -10.29
N THR A 231 -10.94 -23.72 -10.01
CA THR A 231 -12.17 -22.98 -9.72
C THR A 231 -13.04 -22.83 -10.96
N LYS A 232 -14.35 -23.07 -10.80
CA LYS A 232 -15.37 -22.78 -11.82
C LYS A 232 -15.82 -21.32 -11.80
N ARG A 233 -15.59 -20.62 -10.68
CA ARG A 233 -16.00 -19.21 -10.51
C ARG A 233 -14.92 -18.31 -11.10
N ARG A 234 -15.28 -17.60 -12.16
CA ARG A 234 -14.44 -16.60 -12.81
C ARG A 234 -14.99 -15.21 -12.56
N SER A 235 -14.09 -14.27 -12.31
CA SER A 235 -14.41 -12.86 -12.23
C SER A 235 -14.84 -12.36 -13.60
N VAL A 236 -15.87 -11.50 -13.62
CA VAL A 236 -16.24 -10.73 -14.81
C VAL A 236 -15.23 -9.62 -15.11
N SER A 237 -14.41 -9.28 -14.13
CA SER A 237 -13.36 -8.26 -14.23
C SER A 237 -11.98 -8.89 -14.30
N GLN A 238 -10.96 -8.08 -14.53
CA GLN A 238 -9.56 -8.48 -14.46
C GLN A 238 -9.05 -8.67 -13.02
N LEU A 239 -9.91 -8.52 -12.01
CA LEU A 239 -9.53 -8.61 -10.59
C LEU A 239 -9.92 -9.99 -10.04
N SER A 240 -8.99 -10.66 -9.35
CA SER A 240 -9.34 -11.80 -8.48
C SER A 240 -9.82 -11.30 -7.13
N TYR A 241 -10.76 -12.02 -6.51
CA TYR A 241 -11.29 -11.66 -5.21
C TYR A 241 -11.94 -12.86 -4.51
N TRP A 242 -12.16 -12.70 -3.22
CA TRP A 242 -12.95 -13.58 -2.38
C TRP A 242 -14.27 -12.92 -2.02
N TYR A 243 -15.36 -13.67 -2.17
CA TYR A 243 -16.70 -13.18 -1.95
C TYR A 243 -17.39 -13.95 -0.83
N ARG A 244 -17.93 -13.23 0.15
CA ARG A 244 -18.88 -13.76 1.13
C ARG A 244 -20.23 -13.07 0.90
N PRO A 245 -21.33 -13.82 0.72
CA PRO A 245 -22.65 -13.24 0.53
C PRO A 245 -23.08 -12.30 1.66
N HIS A 246 -23.83 -11.26 1.30
CA HIS A 246 -24.41 -10.33 2.26
C HIS A 246 -25.83 -10.79 2.62
N THR A 247 -26.09 -11.01 3.91
CA THR A 247 -27.40 -11.42 4.42
C THR A 247 -27.96 -10.47 5.48
N ALA A 248 -27.09 -9.66 6.10
CA ALA A 248 -27.50 -8.73 7.15
C ALA A 248 -28.46 -7.65 6.64
N ASN A 249 -29.56 -7.46 7.36
CA ASN A 249 -30.44 -6.32 7.17
C ASN A 249 -29.93 -5.14 8.01
N GLY A 250 -29.91 -3.93 7.44
CA GLY A 250 -29.46 -2.73 8.16
C GLY A 250 -27.94 -2.61 8.32
N LYS A 251 -27.14 -3.38 7.58
CA LYS A 251 -25.68 -3.23 7.51
C LYS A 251 -25.21 -3.03 6.07
N LEU A 252 -24.11 -2.33 5.88
CA LEU A 252 -23.43 -2.19 4.61
C LEU A 252 -22.59 -3.45 4.32
N PRO A 253 -22.56 -3.96 3.07
CA PRO A 253 -21.53 -4.89 2.66
C PRO A 253 -20.14 -4.21 2.62
N LEU A 254 -19.08 -5.00 2.76
CA LEU A 254 -17.71 -4.51 2.90
C LEU A 254 -16.84 -4.85 1.69
N VAL A 255 -16.22 -3.85 1.10
CA VAL A 255 -15.10 -4.02 0.16
C VAL A 255 -13.79 -3.90 0.93
N PHE A 256 -13.00 -4.98 0.95
CA PHE A 256 -11.73 -5.05 1.66
C PHE A 256 -10.54 -4.98 0.68
N LEU A 257 -9.64 -4.02 0.92
CA LEU A 257 -8.47 -3.72 0.09
C LEU A 257 -7.20 -3.91 0.93
N HIS A 258 -6.39 -4.92 0.59
CA HIS A 258 -5.20 -5.27 1.35
C HIS A 258 -3.97 -4.40 1.04
N GLY A 259 -3.00 -4.43 1.94
CA GLY A 259 -1.69 -3.79 1.79
C GLY A 259 -0.65 -4.68 1.08
N ILE A 260 0.55 -4.14 0.87
CA ILE A 260 1.69 -4.89 0.30
C ILE A 260 2.03 -6.10 1.19
N GLY A 261 2.30 -7.25 0.59
CA GLY A 261 2.77 -8.43 1.32
C GLY A 261 2.49 -9.73 0.57
N VAL A 262 2.12 -10.80 1.28
CA VAL A 262 1.91 -12.13 0.70
C VAL A 262 0.45 -12.43 0.33
N GLY A 263 -0.29 -11.39 -0.11
CA GLY A 263 -1.72 -11.48 -0.42
C GLY A 263 -2.60 -11.47 0.84
N LEU A 264 -3.70 -12.23 0.83
CA LEU A 264 -4.71 -12.17 1.88
C LEU A 264 -4.37 -12.94 3.17
N TRP A 265 -3.28 -13.71 3.21
CA TRP A 265 -2.89 -14.52 4.37
C TRP A 265 -2.94 -13.76 5.71
N PRO A 266 -2.33 -12.56 5.86
CA PRO A 266 -2.30 -11.84 7.14
C PRO A 266 -3.69 -11.44 7.64
N TYR A 267 -4.68 -11.37 6.75
CA TYR A 267 -6.02 -10.86 7.04
C TYR A 267 -7.03 -11.96 7.28
N THR A 268 -6.69 -13.24 7.03
CA THR A 268 -7.60 -14.38 7.16
C THR A 268 -8.28 -14.44 8.53
N ARG A 269 -7.55 -14.15 9.61
CA ARG A 269 -8.09 -14.07 10.98
C ARG A 269 -9.15 -12.98 11.11
N TYR A 270 -8.80 -11.76 10.73
CA TYR A 270 -9.71 -10.62 10.78
C TYR A 270 -10.98 -10.84 9.93
N LEU A 271 -10.82 -11.30 8.68
CA LEU A 271 -11.93 -11.61 7.78
C LEU A 271 -12.85 -12.70 8.33
N SER A 272 -12.29 -13.64 9.12
CA SER A 272 -13.08 -14.67 9.78
C SER A 272 -13.89 -14.11 10.96
N TYR A 273 -13.29 -13.22 11.76
CA TYR A 273 -13.96 -12.61 12.93
C TYR A 273 -15.16 -11.74 12.56
N LEU A 274 -15.16 -11.13 11.37
CA LEU A 274 -16.25 -10.26 10.94
C LEU A 274 -17.63 -10.92 10.98
N ASN A 275 -17.74 -12.24 10.80
CA ASN A 275 -19.06 -12.91 10.85
C ASN A 275 -19.05 -14.13 11.77
N GLU A 276 -18.08 -14.23 12.69
CA GLU A 276 -17.96 -15.41 13.58
C GLU A 276 -19.08 -15.46 14.62
N ALA A 277 -19.54 -14.30 15.09
CA ALA A 277 -20.64 -14.18 16.05
C ALA A 277 -22.02 -13.94 15.39
N SER A 278 -22.06 -13.79 14.06
CA SER A 278 -23.29 -13.51 13.31
C SER A 278 -24.03 -14.79 12.95
N GLY A 279 -25.35 -14.79 13.10
CA GLY A 279 -26.23 -15.82 12.51
C GLY A 279 -26.17 -15.81 10.98
N GLU A 280 -26.69 -16.85 10.33
CA GLU A 280 -26.68 -16.97 8.86
C GLU A 280 -27.38 -15.80 8.15
N ASP A 281 -28.45 -15.27 8.75
CA ASP A 281 -29.24 -14.14 8.22
C ASP A 281 -28.73 -12.75 8.68
N ASP A 282 -27.58 -12.67 9.35
CA ASP A 282 -27.00 -11.40 9.84
C ASP A 282 -25.50 -11.25 9.51
N GLN A 283 -25.08 -11.75 8.35
CA GLN A 283 -23.69 -11.69 7.92
C GLN A 283 -23.42 -10.47 7.03
N ILE A 284 -22.38 -9.72 7.39
CA ILE A 284 -21.81 -8.70 6.52
C ILE A 284 -21.17 -9.42 5.33
N GLY A 285 -21.72 -9.22 4.13
CA GLY A 285 -21.07 -9.68 2.91
C GLY A 285 -19.76 -8.96 2.67
N ILE A 286 -18.77 -9.69 2.14
CA ILE A 286 -17.39 -9.21 2.00
C ILE A 286 -16.88 -9.50 0.59
N ILE A 287 -16.36 -8.48 -0.08
CA ILE A 287 -15.52 -8.62 -1.27
C ILE A 287 -14.09 -8.29 -0.83
N ALA A 288 -13.29 -9.31 -0.58
CA ALA A 288 -11.87 -9.17 -0.30
C ALA A 288 -11.09 -9.25 -1.61
N LEU A 289 -10.70 -8.08 -2.12
CA LEU A 289 -9.94 -7.97 -3.36
C LEU A 289 -8.57 -8.62 -3.21
N GLU A 290 -8.07 -9.31 -4.23
CA GLU A 290 -6.68 -9.74 -4.32
C GLU A 290 -5.95 -8.91 -5.39
N TYR A 291 -5.30 -7.83 -4.98
CA TYR A 291 -4.48 -7.00 -5.86
C TYR A 291 -3.08 -7.62 -6.00
N LEU A 292 -2.94 -8.49 -7.00
CA LEU A 292 -1.75 -9.33 -7.17
C LEU A 292 -0.42 -8.58 -7.40
N PRO A 293 -0.37 -7.40 -8.07
CA PRO A 293 0.89 -6.67 -8.28
C PRO A 293 1.63 -6.29 -6.99
N VAL A 294 0.92 -6.21 -5.86
CA VAL A 294 1.51 -5.90 -4.53
C VAL A 294 1.54 -7.11 -3.59
N SER A 295 1.37 -8.32 -4.13
CA SER A 295 1.21 -9.56 -3.36
C SER A 295 2.40 -10.52 -3.47
N SER A 296 3.64 -10.02 -3.53
CA SER A 296 4.88 -10.82 -3.67
C SER A 296 4.84 -11.85 -4.80
N ARG A 297 4.30 -11.45 -5.96
CA ARG A 297 4.14 -12.25 -7.17
C ARG A 297 4.73 -11.52 -8.36
N LEU A 298 5.19 -12.26 -9.36
CA LEU A 298 5.49 -11.66 -10.65
C LEU A 298 4.20 -11.67 -11.47
N THR A 299 3.75 -10.47 -11.84
CA THR A 299 2.51 -10.26 -12.62
C THR A 299 2.81 -9.44 -13.87
N ASN A 300 1.81 -9.18 -14.71
CA ASN A 300 1.87 -8.07 -15.65
C ASN A 300 1.88 -6.71 -14.91
N ALA A 301 2.01 -5.62 -15.68
CA ALA A 301 1.90 -4.28 -15.11
C ALA A 301 0.60 -4.13 -14.31
N PRO A 302 0.61 -3.38 -13.19
CA PRO A 302 -0.61 -3.05 -12.49
C PRO A 302 -1.57 -2.30 -13.42
N LEU A 303 -2.87 -2.41 -13.14
CA LEU A 303 -3.89 -1.65 -13.85
C LEU A 303 -3.65 -0.15 -13.64
N SER A 304 -3.92 0.64 -14.67
CA SER A 304 -4.03 2.10 -14.50
C SER A 304 -5.17 2.45 -13.54
N GLN A 305 -5.19 3.67 -13.02
CA GLN A 305 -6.28 4.13 -12.16
C GLN A 305 -7.65 4.00 -12.84
N GLU A 306 -7.76 4.41 -14.10
CA GLU A 306 -9.01 4.33 -14.87
C GLU A 306 -9.45 2.88 -15.08
N GLU A 307 -8.52 2.00 -15.43
CA GLU A 307 -8.78 0.57 -15.59
C GLU A 307 -9.25 -0.05 -14.27
N PHE A 308 -8.54 0.22 -13.17
CA PHE A 308 -8.92 -0.27 -11.84
C PHE A 308 -10.34 0.17 -11.47
N LEU A 309 -10.67 1.45 -11.65
CA LEU A 309 -12.00 2.00 -11.36
C LEU A 309 -13.09 1.35 -12.22
N SER A 310 -12.82 1.10 -13.50
CA SER A 310 -13.72 0.38 -14.40
C SER A 310 -13.94 -1.07 -13.93
N GLN A 311 -12.86 -1.79 -13.63
CA GLN A 311 -12.91 -3.19 -13.20
C GLN A 311 -13.64 -3.37 -11.86
N ILE A 312 -13.41 -2.50 -10.88
CA ILE A 312 -14.10 -2.58 -9.58
C ILE A 312 -15.57 -2.18 -9.70
N THR A 313 -15.91 -1.21 -10.56
CA THR A 313 -17.31 -0.82 -10.82
C THR A 313 -18.10 -1.97 -11.42
N LEU A 314 -17.53 -2.66 -12.42
CA LEU A 314 -18.11 -3.85 -13.04
C LEU A 314 -18.32 -4.99 -12.03
N LEU A 315 -17.29 -5.23 -11.20
CA LEU A 315 -17.33 -6.25 -10.16
C LEU A 315 -18.46 -5.97 -9.14
N LEU A 316 -18.55 -4.74 -8.63
CA LEU A 316 -19.57 -4.34 -7.66
C LEU A 316 -20.98 -4.38 -8.25
N GLY A 317 -21.14 -3.97 -9.52
CA GLY A 317 -22.41 -4.07 -10.23
C GLY A 317 -22.90 -5.52 -10.39
N THR A 318 -21.99 -6.46 -10.60
CA THR A 318 -22.34 -7.89 -10.73
C THR A 318 -22.89 -8.49 -9.43
N HIS A 319 -22.47 -7.97 -8.28
CA HIS A 319 -22.99 -8.36 -6.96
C HIS A 319 -24.15 -7.49 -6.48
N GLY A 320 -24.57 -6.48 -7.26
CA GLY A 320 -25.67 -5.57 -6.90
C GLY A 320 -25.37 -4.65 -5.71
N TRP A 321 -24.11 -4.29 -5.47
CA TRP A 321 -23.71 -3.50 -4.29
C TRP A 321 -23.74 -2.00 -4.56
N ASP A 322 -24.90 -1.37 -4.46
CA ASP A 322 -25.06 0.07 -4.72
C ASP A 322 -24.65 0.97 -3.55
N GLN A 323 -24.63 0.43 -2.33
CA GLN A 323 -24.10 1.10 -1.14
C GLN A 323 -23.21 0.11 -0.38
N PHE A 324 -22.02 0.55 0.00
CA PHE A 324 -21.06 -0.32 0.69
C PHE A 324 -20.09 0.48 1.57
N ALA A 325 -19.43 -0.22 2.48
CA ALA A 325 -18.28 0.26 3.23
C ALA A 325 -16.99 -0.16 2.53
N VAL A 326 -15.93 0.62 2.69
CA VAL A 326 -14.57 0.28 2.22
C VAL A 326 -13.64 0.17 3.42
N LEU A 327 -12.87 -0.91 3.51
CA LEU A 327 -11.70 -0.98 4.38
C LEU A 327 -10.42 -1.07 3.55
N GLY A 328 -9.57 -0.06 3.67
CA GLY A 328 -8.24 -0.02 3.03
C GLY A 328 -7.11 -0.09 4.06
N HIS A 329 -6.26 -1.11 3.95
CA HIS A 329 -5.06 -1.22 4.78
C HIS A 329 -3.79 -0.86 3.99
N SER A 330 -2.93 0.01 4.53
CA SER A 330 -1.63 0.33 3.93
C SER A 330 -1.79 0.70 2.46
N TYR A 331 -1.14 0.01 1.51
CA TYR A 331 -1.33 0.22 0.06
C TYR A 331 -2.81 0.17 -0.40
N GLY A 332 -3.66 -0.62 0.25
CA GLY A 332 -5.10 -0.66 -0.02
C GLY A 332 -5.79 0.69 0.22
N SER A 333 -5.22 1.58 1.04
CA SER A 333 -5.70 2.95 1.20
C SER A 333 -5.53 3.78 -0.07
N ILE A 334 -4.58 3.45 -0.94
CA ILE A 334 -4.38 4.11 -2.25
C ILE A 334 -5.51 3.74 -3.21
N LEU A 335 -5.84 2.45 -3.29
CA LEU A 335 -6.97 1.97 -4.07
C LEU A 335 -8.29 2.58 -3.56
N ALA A 336 -8.44 2.70 -2.24
CA ALA A 336 -9.56 3.40 -1.63
C ALA A 336 -9.60 4.88 -2.07
N THR A 337 -8.47 5.60 -2.04
CA THR A 337 -8.37 6.99 -2.52
C THR A 337 -8.87 7.13 -3.97
N HIS A 338 -8.47 6.23 -4.87
CA HIS A 338 -8.94 6.26 -6.25
C HIS A 338 -10.47 6.12 -6.33
N MET A 339 -11.05 5.20 -5.54
CA MET A 339 -12.49 5.00 -5.49
C MET A 339 -13.22 6.22 -4.90
N LEU A 340 -12.65 6.88 -3.89
CA LEU A 340 -13.22 8.08 -3.25
C LEU A 340 -13.23 9.30 -4.18
N LYS A 341 -12.21 9.44 -5.04
CA LYS A 341 -12.13 10.51 -6.05
C LYS A 341 -13.00 10.24 -7.29
N SER A 342 -13.48 9.02 -7.48
CA SER A 342 -14.33 8.66 -8.62
C SER A 342 -15.77 9.14 -8.44
N THR A 343 -16.28 9.94 -9.37
CA THR A 343 -17.68 10.40 -9.37
C THR A 343 -18.72 9.27 -9.47
N ASN A 344 -18.32 8.06 -9.89
CA ASN A 344 -19.20 6.88 -9.96
C ASN A 344 -19.24 6.10 -8.64
N LEU A 345 -18.08 5.90 -7.99
CA LEU A 345 -17.97 5.06 -6.80
C LEU A 345 -18.10 5.84 -5.51
N SER A 346 -17.64 7.09 -5.48
CA SER A 346 -17.70 7.97 -4.31
C SER A 346 -19.12 8.09 -3.73
N PRO A 347 -20.21 8.21 -4.52
CA PRO A 347 -21.58 8.22 -3.99
C PRO A 347 -22.06 6.91 -3.37
N ARG A 348 -21.41 5.78 -3.70
CA ARG A 348 -21.77 4.44 -3.25
C ARG A 348 -21.08 4.07 -1.94
N ILE A 349 -19.92 4.66 -1.64
CA ILE A 349 -19.15 4.40 -0.42
C ILE A 349 -19.76 5.20 0.74
N GLN A 350 -20.56 4.56 1.60
CA GLN A 350 -21.22 5.23 2.73
C GLN A 350 -20.33 5.29 3.99
N SER A 351 -19.30 4.45 4.06
CA SER A 351 -18.40 4.34 5.21
C SER A 351 -16.99 3.94 4.79
N LEU A 352 -15.98 4.51 5.44
CA LEU A 352 -14.57 4.30 5.14
C LEU A 352 -13.81 3.92 6.43
N ILE A 353 -13.14 2.78 6.40
CA ILE A 353 -12.20 2.36 7.43
C ILE A 353 -10.80 2.32 6.82
N LEU A 354 -9.87 3.10 7.35
CA LEU A 354 -8.47 3.06 6.95
C LEU A 354 -7.62 2.49 8.07
N VAL A 355 -6.78 1.50 7.76
CA VAL A 355 -5.87 0.88 8.73
C VAL A 355 -4.45 1.14 8.30
N ASP A 356 -3.66 1.78 9.16
CA ASP A 356 -2.28 2.22 8.87
C ASP A 356 -2.15 2.86 7.46
N PRO A 357 -3.00 3.87 7.12
CA PRO A 357 -3.07 4.38 5.75
C PRO A 357 -1.80 5.10 5.34
N VAL A 358 -1.36 4.82 4.11
CA VAL A 358 -0.23 5.52 3.49
C VAL A 358 -0.66 6.68 2.60
N CYS A 359 -1.96 6.81 2.30
CA CYS A 359 -2.48 7.88 1.43
C CYS A 359 -2.55 9.26 2.10
N ILE A 360 -2.57 9.33 3.43
CA ILE A 360 -2.71 10.59 4.18
C ILE A 360 -1.35 11.24 4.32
N LEU A 361 -1.23 12.52 3.94
CA LEU A 361 0.04 13.27 3.90
C LEU A 361 1.14 12.55 3.10
N LEU A 362 0.76 11.87 2.02
CA LEU A 362 1.68 11.08 1.19
C LEU A 362 2.82 11.91 0.56
N HIS A 363 2.67 13.24 0.48
CA HIS A 363 3.72 14.16 0.05
C HIS A 363 4.87 14.27 1.06
N LEU A 364 4.64 13.91 2.32
CA LEU A 364 5.69 13.88 3.33
C LEU A 364 6.67 12.74 3.05
N PRO A 365 7.97 12.96 3.28
CA PRO A 365 9.01 12.03 2.86
C PRO A 365 9.02 10.71 3.64
N GLN A 366 8.35 10.61 4.79
CA GLN A 366 8.49 9.48 5.72
C GLN A 366 8.06 8.16 5.07
N VAL A 367 6.88 8.09 4.47
CA VAL A 367 6.39 6.85 3.82
C VAL A 367 7.36 6.41 2.73
N ALA A 368 7.70 7.32 1.81
CA ALA A 368 8.58 7.04 0.69
C ALA A 368 10.00 6.65 1.15
N TYR A 369 10.59 7.43 2.06
CA TYR A 369 11.93 7.19 2.60
C TYR A 369 11.98 5.88 3.38
N ASN A 370 11.08 5.66 4.34
CA ASN A 370 11.09 4.50 5.23
C ASN A 370 10.87 3.19 4.46
N PHE A 371 10.09 3.25 3.38
CA PHE A 371 9.81 2.08 2.55
C PHE A 371 10.89 1.84 1.49
N THR A 372 11.41 2.88 0.82
CA THR A 372 12.23 2.70 -0.39
C THR A 372 13.72 3.04 -0.24
N ARG A 373 14.12 3.77 0.82
CA ARG A 373 15.49 4.29 0.97
C ARG A 373 16.16 3.99 2.31
N ARG A 374 15.38 3.82 3.39
CA ARG A 374 15.91 3.54 4.72
C ARG A 374 16.71 2.24 4.72
N GLN A 375 17.96 2.32 5.16
CA GLN A 375 18.78 1.14 5.38
C GLN A 375 18.31 0.41 6.63
N PRO A 376 17.98 -0.89 6.54
CA PRO A 376 17.44 -1.64 7.66
C PRO A 376 18.51 -1.86 8.74
N ARG A 377 18.14 -1.65 10.00
CA ARG A 377 18.97 -1.89 11.18
C ARG A 377 18.31 -2.86 12.17
N ARG A 378 16.98 -2.84 12.28
CA ARG A 378 16.21 -3.69 13.21
C ARG A 378 15.57 -4.89 12.49
N ALA A 379 15.12 -5.88 13.26
CA ALA A 379 14.57 -7.11 12.69
C ALA A 379 13.31 -6.87 11.81
N ASN A 380 12.35 -6.10 12.32
CA ASN A 380 11.18 -5.65 11.57
C ASN A 380 11.53 -4.82 10.32
N GLU A 381 12.58 -3.99 10.38
CA GLU A 381 13.06 -3.23 9.23
C GLU A 381 13.66 -4.15 8.15
N TYR A 382 14.42 -5.19 8.54
CA TYR A 382 14.90 -6.22 7.60
C TYR A 382 13.76 -7.03 6.99
N LEU A 383 12.72 -7.35 7.78
CA LEU A 383 11.51 -8.00 7.29
C LEU A 383 10.83 -7.14 6.21
N LEU A 384 10.57 -5.86 6.49
CA LEU A 384 9.96 -4.94 5.54
C LEU A 384 10.84 -4.76 4.29
N TRP A 385 12.12 -4.45 4.49
CA TRP A 385 13.06 -4.20 3.40
C TRP A 385 13.15 -5.40 2.44
N TYR A 386 13.38 -6.60 2.97
CA TYR A 386 13.54 -7.76 2.11
C TYR A 386 12.21 -8.26 1.55
N PHE A 387 11.16 -8.41 2.35
CA PHE A 387 9.94 -9.10 1.90
C PHE A 387 8.91 -8.20 1.22
N ALA A 388 8.98 -6.88 1.44
CA ALA A 388 8.09 -5.91 0.79
C ALA A 388 8.86 -5.02 -0.19
N SER A 389 9.80 -4.19 0.30
CA SER A 389 10.40 -3.13 -0.49
C SER A 389 11.23 -3.61 -1.67
N MET A 390 12.00 -4.69 -1.48
CA MET A 390 12.88 -5.24 -2.50
C MET A 390 12.20 -6.28 -3.41
N ASP A 391 10.90 -6.56 -3.22
CA ASP A 391 10.15 -7.49 -4.07
C ASP A 391 10.02 -6.93 -5.50
N PRO A 392 10.34 -7.71 -6.55
CA PRO A 392 10.31 -7.20 -7.92
C PRO A 392 8.94 -6.67 -8.38
N GLY A 393 7.84 -7.33 -8.00
CA GLY A 393 6.49 -6.90 -8.38
C GLY A 393 6.09 -5.60 -7.70
N VAL A 394 6.29 -5.54 -6.38
CA VAL A 394 6.03 -4.33 -5.57
C VAL A 394 6.89 -3.16 -6.04
N ALA A 395 8.20 -3.37 -6.22
CA ALA A 395 9.11 -2.32 -6.61
C ALA A 395 8.80 -1.77 -8.01
N HIS A 396 8.33 -2.61 -8.94
CA HIS A 396 7.83 -2.15 -10.23
C HIS A 396 6.54 -1.32 -10.11
N CYS A 397 5.59 -1.79 -9.30
CA CYS A 397 4.36 -1.06 -9.04
C CYS A 397 4.65 0.34 -8.47
N LEU A 398 5.49 0.42 -7.44
CA LEU A 398 5.86 1.69 -6.79
C LEU A 398 6.78 2.57 -7.66
N GLY A 399 7.72 1.95 -8.37
CA GLY A 399 8.71 2.66 -9.15
C GLY A 399 8.19 3.18 -10.48
N ARG A 400 7.12 2.61 -11.07
CA ARG A 400 6.68 2.96 -12.43
C ARG A 400 5.21 3.26 -12.60
N HIS A 401 4.39 2.94 -11.60
CA HIS A 401 2.93 3.07 -11.68
C HIS A 401 2.32 3.76 -10.46
N PHE A 402 3.15 4.32 -9.58
CA PHE A 402 2.72 5.01 -8.38
C PHE A 402 3.00 6.50 -8.47
N PHE A 403 1.97 7.27 -8.81
CA PHE A 403 2.05 8.72 -8.92
C PHE A 403 1.44 9.33 -7.66
N TRP A 404 2.29 9.90 -6.80
CA TRP A 404 1.89 10.33 -5.46
C TRP A 404 0.76 11.37 -5.47
N LYS A 405 0.70 12.23 -6.50
CA LYS A 405 -0.32 13.27 -6.71
C LYS A 405 -1.73 12.68 -6.84
N ASP A 406 -1.84 11.53 -7.49
CA ASP A 406 -3.13 10.83 -7.67
C ASP A 406 -3.50 10.03 -6.42
N ASN A 407 -2.48 9.56 -5.70
CA ASN A 407 -2.59 8.62 -4.58
C ASN A 407 -2.81 9.29 -3.21
N ILE A 408 -2.46 10.58 -3.07
CA ILE A 408 -2.67 11.33 -1.84
C ILE A 408 -4.16 11.58 -1.59
N ALA A 409 -4.60 11.37 -0.35
CA ALA A 409 -5.94 11.72 0.12
C ALA A 409 -5.83 12.83 1.16
N TRP A 410 -6.54 13.92 0.90
CA TRP A 410 -6.74 14.99 1.87
C TRP A 410 -7.96 14.71 2.74
N LYS A 411 -8.12 15.41 3.87
CA LYS A 411 -9.28 15.23 4.77
C LYS A 411 -10.61 15.29 4.03
N GLU A 412 -10.73 16.23 3.10
CA GLU A 412 -11.95 16.46 2.32
C GLU A 412 -12.24 15.27 1.42
N ASP A 413 -11.23 14.66 0.80
CA ASP A 413 -11.39 13.47 -0.04
C ASP A 413 -11.92 12.28 0.77
N LEU A 414 -11.53 12.16 2.04
CA LEU A 414 -11.97 11.08 2.92
C LEU A 414 -13.46 11.20 3.26
N LYS A 415 -13.91 12.41 3.62
CA LYS A 415 -15.27 12.63 4.15
C LYS A 415 -16.29 13.04 3.10
N GLN A 416 -15.91 13.84 2.11
CA GLN A 416 -16.86 14.40 1.15
C GLN A 416 -17.25 13.38 0.08
N ILE A 417 -18.55 13.32 -0.23
CA ILE A 417 -19.09 12.49 -1.30
C ILE A 417 -19.05 13.28 -2.61
N VAL A 418 -18.23 12.81 -3.55
CA VAL A 418 -18.07 13.40 -4.88
C VAL A 418 -19.17 12.88 -5.81
N THR A 419 -20.05 13.76 -6.28
CA THR A 419 -21.11 13.43 -7.23
C THR A 419 -20.84 14.05 -8.60
N LYS A 420 -21.36 13.44 -9.68
CA LYS A 420 -21.39 14.12 -10.98
C LYS A 420 -22.22 15.42 -10.88
N PRO A 421 -21.81 16.51 -11.54
CA PRO A 421 -22.66 17.68 -11.66
C PRO A 421 -23.98 17.28 -12.36
N PRO A 422 -25.13 17.83 -11.95
CA PRO A 422 -26.41 17.52 -12.57
C PRO A 422 -26.35 17.86 -14.07
N THR A 423 -26.80 16.93 -14.91
CA THR A 423 -26.80 17.07 -16.38
C THR A 423 -27.97 17.87 -16.93
N ASP A 424 -28.92 18.30 -16.09
CA ASP A 424 -30.09 19.07 -16.51
C ASP A 424 -29.90 20.57 -16.24
N GLU A 425 -29.89 21.37 -17.31
CA GLU A 425 -29.98 22.83 -17.34
C GLU A 425 -31.37 23.36 -16.93
N ARG A 426 -31.92 22.87 -15.82
CA ARG A 426 -33.04 23.55 -15.13
C ARG A 426 -32.54 24.08 -13.81
N ILE A 427 -31.90 25.25 -13.91
CA ILE A 427 -31.54 26.07 -12.77
C ILE A 427 -32.84 26.61 -12.17
N ASP A 428 -33.46 25.84 -11.27
CA ASP A 428 -34.38 26.43 -10.31
C ASP A 428 -33.53 27.23 -9.33
N ILE A 429 -33.56 28.55 -9.50
CA ILE A 429 -32.90 29.56 -8.66
C ILE A 429 -33.59 29.61 -7.29
N ALA A 430 -33.54 28.54 -6.51
CA ALA A 430 -34.07 28.48 -5.14
C ALA A 430 -33.60 27.25 -4.35
N VAL A 431 -32.36 26.77 -4.53
CA VAL A 431 -31.81 25.74 -3.63
C VAL A 431 -30.49 26.26 -3.08
N ARG A 432 -30.46 26.48 -1.76
CA ARG A 432 -29.23 26.74 -0.98
C ARG A 432 -28.14 25.76 -1.42
N PRO A 433 -26.84 26.09 -1.43
CA PRO A 433 -25.82 25.08 -1.68
C PRO A 433 -26.02 23.96 -0.66
N ASN A 434 -26.50 22.81 -1.12
CA ASN A 434 -26.71 21.63 -0.27
C ASN A 434 -25.38 21.40 0.44
N SER A 435 -25.39 21.38 1.77
CA SER A 435 -24.20 21.04 2.55
C SER A 435 -23.62 19.74 1.99
N PRO A 436 -22.29 19.65 1.80
CA PRO A 436 -21.68 18.49 1.15
C PRO A 436 -22.09 17.23 1.90
N ARG A 437 -22.56 16.21 1.17
CA ARG A 437 -22.86 14.91 1.78
C ARG A 437 -21.57 14.32 2.31
N LEU A 438 -21.58 13.93 3.59
CA LEU A 438 -20.44 13.34 4.26
C LEU A 438 -20.65 11.84 4.47
N ARG A 439 -19.56 11.09 4.46
CA ARG A 439 -19.52 9.66 4.83
C ARG A 439 -18.86 9.47 6.20
N GLY A 440 -19.16 8.39 6.89
CA GLY A 440 -18.45 8.03 8.12
C GLY A 440 -17.01 7.62 7.83
N VAL A 441 -16.04 8.12 8.60
CA VAL A 441 -14.62 7.80 8.42
C VAL A 441 -14.01 7.36 9.74
N VAL A 442 -13.34 6.20 9.73
CA VAL A 442 -12.55 5.69 10.84
C VAL A 442 -11.12 5.43 10.37
N VAL A 443 -10.13 5.98 11.09
CA VAL A 443 -8.71 5.77 10.82
C VAL A 443 -8.07 5.05 12.01
N CYS A 444 -7.64 3.81 11.82
CA CYS A 444 -6.89 3.03 12.79
C CYS A 444 -5.39 3.24 12.57
N LEU A 445 -4.67 3.68 13.61
CA LEU A 445 -3.23 3.94 13.55
C LEU A 445 -2.45 3.07 14.55
N ALA A 446 -1.45 2.36 14.06
CA ALA A 446 -0.44 1.69 14.88
C ALA A 446 0.58 2.72 15.44
N GLN A 447 0.77 2.74 16.77
CA GLN A 447 1.60 3.75 17.43
C GLN A 447 3.06 3.76 16.95
N ARG A 448 3.63 2.59 16.68
CA ARG A 448 5.05 2.40 16.37
C ARG A 448 5.28 2.03 14.91
N ASP A 449 4.34 2.43 14.05
CA ASP A 449 4.39 2.20 12.62
C ASP A 449 5.76 2.59 12.02
N LEU A 450 6.47 1.60 11.49
CA LEU A 450 7.79 1.81 10.92
C LEU A 450 7.79 2.51 9.56
N ILE A 451 6.63 2.71 8.93
CA ILE A 451 6.44 3.31 7.61
C ILE A 451 5.85 4.72 7.75
N VAL A 452 4.69 4.83 8.40
CA VAL A 452 3.90 6.06 8.52
C VAL A 452 4.29 6.84 9.77
N ASP A 453 4.43 8.16 9.65
CA ASP A 453 4.57 9.04 10.80
C ASP A 453 3.21 9.26 11.47
N THR A 454 2.78 8.28 12.27
CA THR A 454 1.46 8.28 12.88
C THR A 454 1.21 9.45 13.85
N PRO A 455 2.20 9.99 14.60
CA PRO A 455 2.03 11.25 15.32
C PRO A 455 1.67 12.44 14.41
N THR A 456 2.36 12.59 13.27
CA THR A 456 2.08 13.68 12.33
C THR A 456 0.72 13.50 11.66
N VAL A 457 0.37 12.27 11.26
CA VAL A 457 -0.96 11.95 10.72
C VAL A 457 -2.06 12.23 11.74
N LEU A 458 -1.86 11.84 13.00
CA LEU A 458 -2.81 12.09 14.08
C LEU A 458 -3.06 13.60 14.28
N ARG A 459 -1.99 14.40 14.38
CA ARG A 459 -2.10 15.86 14.50
C ARG A 459 -2.79 16.47 13.30
N TYR A 460 -2.48 15.99 12.10
CA TYR A 460 -3.16 16.43 10.90
C TYR A 460 -4.66 16.15 10.99
N LEU A 461 -5.09 14.93 11.31
CA LEU A 461 -6.50 14.55 11.36
C LEU A 461 -7.29 15.28 12.44
N VAL A 462 -6.76 15.36 13.67
CA VAL A 462 -7.50 15.85 14.84
C VAL A 462 -7.30 17.35 15.12
N LYS A 463 -6.26 17.99 14.53
CA LYS A 463 -5.76 19.35 14.87
C LYS A 463 -5.34 19.44 16.36
N ASP A 464 -4.40 20.33 16.70
CA ASP A 464 -3.84 20.46 18.07
C ASP A 464 -4.85 20.91 19.16
N ARG A 465 -6.14 20.96 18.86
CA ARG A 465 -7.22 21.27 19.80
C ARG A 465 -8.29 20.22 19.68
N ASP A 466 -8.23 19.24 20.58
CA ASP A 466 -9.35 18.55 21.22
C ASP A 466 -8.89 17.16 21.67
N TRP A 467 -8.16 17.14 22.79
CA TRP A 467 -8.14 15.98 23.68
C TRP A 467 -9.50 15.92 24.41
N MET A 468 -10.58 15.69 23.67
CA MET A 468 -11.92 15.56 24.22
C MET A 468 -12.16 14.08 24.47
N SER A 469 -12.07 13.69 25.74
CA SER A 469 -12.68 12.45 26.24
C SER A 469 -14.17 12.55 25.97
N THR A 470 -14.71 11.74 25.06
CA THR A 470 -16.14 11.46 25.11
C THR A 470 -16.39 10.79 26.45
N ASP A 471 -17.28 11.40 27.22
CA ASP A 471 -17.64 11.13 28.62
C ASP A 471 -16.77 11.85 29.65
N GLY A 472 -17.33 12.94 30.17
CA GLY A 472 -16.85 13.70 31.33
C GLY A 472 -17.01 12.94 32.65
N VAL A 473 -16.59 11.68 32.68
CA VAL A 473 -16.47 10.87 33.89
C VAL A 473 -15.11 10.19 33.83
N LEU A 474 -14.21 10.60 34.71
CA LEU A 474 -13.04 9.80 35.07
C LEU A 474 -13.55 8.57 35.83
N GLU A 475 -14.02 7.57 35.10
CA GLU A 475 -14.00 6.21 35.60
C GLU A 475 -12.75 5.54 35.04
N GLU A 476 -11.88 5.11 35.96
CA GLU A 476 -10.75 4.23 35.70
C GLU A 476 -11.26 2.88 35.19
N SER A 477 -11.71 2.79 33.93
CA SER A 477 -12.01 1.51 33.29
C SER A 477 -10.75 0.92 32.65
N GLY A 478 -9.83 0.47 33.51
CA GLY A 478 -8.82 -0.55 33.24
C GLY A 478 -7.68 -0.23 32.25
N PRO A 479 -6.53 -0.93 32.34
CA PRO A 479 -5.31 -0.61 31.57
C PRO A 479 -5.33 -1.10 30.11
N ASN A 480 -6.50 -1.18 29.46
CA ASN A 480 -6.67 -2.07 28.30
C ASN A 480 -7.50 -1.57 27.10
N ASP A 481 -7.99 -0.33 27.09
CA ASP A 481 -8.72 0.22 25.94
C ASP A 481 -7.99 1.45 25.36
N GLY A 482 -7.59 1.36 24.09
CA GLY A 482 -6.77 2.38 23.42
C GLY A 482 -7.51 3.70 23.24
N ARG A 483 -6.79 4.79 23.03
CA ARG A 483 -7.38 6.15 22.87
C ARG A 483 -8.25 6.23 21.60
N HIS A 484 -9.46 6.80 21.74
CA HIS A 484 -10.37 7.14 20.63
C HIS A 484 -10.45 8.67 20.56
N LEU A 485 -10.42 9.22 19.35
CA LEU A 485 -10.44 10.67 19.10
C LEU A 485 -11.35 10.94 17.90
N GLU A 486 -12.20 11.96 17.95
CA GLU A 486 -13.04 12.34 16.82
C GLU A 486 -12.90 13.83 16.55
N HIS A 487 -12.70 14.20 15.28
CA HIS A 487 -12.71 15.59 14.86
C HIS A 487 -13.19 15.70 13.41
N ASP A 488 -14.09 16.65 13.15
CA ASP A 488 -14.54 17.00 11.79
C ASP A 488 -15.09 15.78 11.00
N GLY A 489 -15.79 14.88 11.70
CA GLY A 489 -16.40 13.67 11.14
C GLY A 489 -15.41 12.53 10.86
N ILE A 490 -14.17 12.62 11.37
CA ILE A 490 -13.16 11.57 11.28
C ILE A 490 -12.86 11.04 12.67
N GLU A 491 -13.18 9.77 12.89
CA GLU A 491 -12.78 9.02 14.08
C GLU A 491 -11.37 8.45 13.90
N VAL A 492 -10.51 8.57 14.89
CA VAL A 492 -9.16 8.00 14.94
C VAL A 492 -9.05 7.05 16.12
N ILE A 493 -8.68 5.80 15.83
CA ILE A 493 -8.48 4.76 16.83
C ILE A 493 -7.00 4.46 16.94
N TRP A 494 -6.45 4.71 18.12
CA TRP A 494 -5.03 4.49 18.40
C TRP A 494 -4.78 3.07 18.91
N PHE A 495 -3.84 2.36 18.29
CA PHE A 495 -3.38 1.03 18.70
C PHE A 495 -1.97 1.11 19.30
N GLU A 496 -1.90 1.09 20.62
CA GLU A 496 -0.66 1.24 21.38
C GLU A 496 0.29 0.04 21.19
N GLY A 497 1.58 0.34 21.13
CA GLY A 497 2.67 -0.64 21.06
C GLY A 497 2.76 -1.45 19.77
N LEU A 498 1.82 -1.27 18.83
CA LEU A 498 1.80 -1.99 17.56
C LEU A 498 2.64 -1.28 16.50
N ASP A 499 3.28 -2.08 15.65
CA ASP A 499 3.91 -1.67 14.41
C ASP A 499 2.92 -1.80 13.23
N HIS A 500 3.29 -1.28 12.06
CA HIS A 500 2.50 -1.28 10.83
C HIS A 500 1.92 -2.66 10.54
N ALA A 501 0.62 -2.76 10.27
CA ALA A 501 -0.13 -3.99 10.00
C ALA A 501 -0.27 -4.97 11.19
N GLN A 502 0.35 -4.72 12.36
CA GLN A 502 0.26 -5.65 13.51
C GLN A 502 -1.14 -5.71 14.11
N ILE A 503 -2.03 -4.78 13.74
CA ILE A 503 -3.45 -4.81 14.10
C ILE A 503 -4.10 -6.14 13.70
N PHE A 504 -3.66 -6.76 12.59
CA PHE A 504 -4.18 -8.03 12.08
C PHE A 504 -3.52 -9.28 12.71
N ASP A 505 -2.42 -9.13 13.46
CA ASP A 505 -1.62 -10.28 13.91
C ASP A 505 -2.22 -11.02 15.11
N ARG A 506 -2.81 -10.31 16.09
CA ARG A 506 -3.24 -10.88 17.37
C ARG A 506 -4.76 -10.98 17.47
N ASN A 507 -5.25 -12.01 18.17
CA ASN A 507 -6.68 -12.23 18.39
C ASN A 507 -7.38 -10.98 18.96
N LYS A 508 -6.84 -10.39 20.03
CA LYS A 508 -7.42 -9.21 20.69
C LYS A 508 -7.53 -8.01 19.73
N THR A 509 -6.48 -7.72 18.96
CA THR A 509 -6.45 -6.53 18.08
C THR A 509 -7.29 -6.72 16.83
N SER A 510 -7.29 -7.92 16.25
CA SER A 510 -8.15 -8.26 15.11
C SER A 510 -9.63 -8.27 15.49
N ALA A 511 -9.99 -8.78 16.67
CA ALA A 511 -11.35 -8.73 17.18
C ALA A 511 -11.81 -7.28 17.43
N ARG A 512 -10.93 -6.43 17.99
CA ARG A 512 -11.20 -4.99 18.14
C ARG A 512 -11.46 -4.32 16.80
N LEU A 513 -10.63 -4.58 15.78
CA LEU A 513 -10.84 -4.04 14.43
C LEU A 513 -12.15 -4.56 13.80
N ALA A 514 -12.50 -5.83 14.04
CA ALA A 514 -13.77 -6.38 13.57
C ALA A 514 -14.98 -5.69 14.23
N ALA A 515 -14.91 -5.40 15.53
CA ALA A 515 -15.95 -4.64 16.24
C ALA A 515 -16.11 -3.21 15.68
N VAL A 516 -14.99 -2.53 15.41
CA VAL A 516 -14.98 -1.22 14.74
C VAL A 516 -15.65 -1.32 13.37
N THR A 517 -15.29 -2.33 12.59
CA THR A 517 -15.84 -2.52 11.24
C THR A 517 -17.34 -2.80 11.28
N HIS A 518 -17.82 -3.60 12.24
CA HIS A 518 -19.26 -3.82 12.46
C HIS A 518 -19.99 -2.50 12.72
N ARG A 519 -19.46 -1.68 13.63
CA ARG A 519 -20.02 -0.36 13.93
C ARG A 519 -20.04 0.54 12.71
N SER A 520 -18.94 0.58 11.95
CA SER A 520 -18.83 1.38 10.73
C SER A 520 -19.73 0.87 9.58
N CYS A 521 -20.13 -0.39 9.60
CA CYS A 521 -21.06 -0.95 8.61
C CYS A 521 -22.53 -0.80 9.02
N ALA A 522 -22.85 -0.49 10.28
CA ALA A 522 -24.24 -0.31 10.69
C ALA A 522 -24.86 0.89 9.97
N LEU A 523 -26.02 0.70 9.34
CA LEU A 523 -26.86 1.80 8.88
C LEU A 523 -27.52 2.39 10.13
N GLY A 524 -27.47 3.73 10.29
CA GLY A 524 -28.15 4.40 11.41
C GLY A 524 -29.64 4.03 11.45
N PRO A 525 -30.32 4.20 12.61
CA PRO A 525 -31.76 3.91 12.69
C PRO A 525 -32.50 4.74 11.63
N SER A 526 -33.19 4.02 10.73
CA SER A 526 -34.00 4.54 9.63
C SER A 526 -35.18 5.36 10.12
#